data_AF-A0A952EW02-F1
#
_entry.id   AF-A0A952EW02-F1
#
_cell.length_a   1.000
_cell.length_b   1.000
_cell.length_c   1.000
_cell.angle_alpha   90.00
_cell.angle_beta   90.00
_cell.angle_gamma   90.00
#
_symmetry.space_group_name_H-M   'P 1'
#
loop_
_entity.id
_entity.type
_entity.pdbx_description
1 polymer ?
#
loop_
_entity_poly.entity_id
_entity_poly.type
_entity_poly.pdbx_seq_one_letter_code
_entity_poly.pdbx_strand_id
1 'polypeptide(L)'
;MSDTAAEATEQAPPRVETAKRPWWLRHYTFTGTAVGLVFLWFSMTPSLLPRGPLFQGIVSGAAGATGYAIGVFAVWLVRYMRSKDTSPPAPRTAWIALLVIGIIGQILMIVWFHVWQDDVRDLMGVPRLGFWDHPLAAILSIVVLFVFVEIGQLIGKLVRFLVRKLDRFAPPRVSAVIVVGLLIALTIALLNGVVARFAMSTINKTFSAVNDETDPDFPAPMSTLRSGGPESLDSWESLGHQGRVFVSAGPTVEELTKFNGKQAIEPIRAYAGLHSAPGIKATAALAAQELRRTGGLNREVVAVATTTGTGWINEAEASALEYMYNGNTAIVSMQYSFLPSWLSFLVDKENARQAGQALFEA
;
A
#
# COMPACT_ATOMS: atom_id res chain seq x y z
N MET A 1 -90.68 3.09 -9.09
CA MET A 1 -90.54 2.78 -7.65
C MET A 1 -90.14 1.32 -7.56
N SER A 2 -88.93 0.90 -7.23
CA SER A 2 -87.73 1.62 -6.82
C SER A 2 -86.56 0.68 -7.12
N ASP A 3 -85.49 1.23 -7.69
CA ASP A 3 -84.18 0.59 -7.76
C ASP A 3 -83.69 0.21 -6.36
N THR A 4 -83.10 -0.97 -6.21
CA THR A 4 -82.16 -1.23 -5.13
C THR A 4 -81.05 -2.10 -5.68
N ALA A 5 -80.00 -1.42 -6.15
CA ALA A 5 -78.74 -2.02 -6.54
C ALA A 5 -78.12 -2.74 -5.34
N ALA A 6 -77.88 -4.04 -5.48
CA ALA A 6 -77.03 -4.77 -4.56
C ALA A 6 -75.57 -4.45 -4.89
N GLU A 7 -74.95 -3.56 -4.12
CA GLU A 7 -73.51 -3.33 -4.15
C GLU A 7 -72.77 -4.61 -3.73
N ALA A 8 -72.20 -5.30 -4.72
CA ALA A 8 -71.21 -6.34 -4.47
C ALA A 8 -69.94 -5.68 -3.92
N THR A 9 -69.74 -5.74 -2.61
CA THR A 9 -68.50 -5.29 -1.97
C THR A 9 -67.39 -6.26 -2.33
N GLU A 10 -66.61 -5.90 -3.37
CA GLU A 10 -65.39 -6.59 -3.78
C GLU A 10 -64.36 -6.50 -2.63
N GLN A 11 -64.24 -7.57 -1.84
CA GLN A 11 -63.23 -7.65 -0.78
C GLN A 11 -61.85 -7.72 -1.44
N ALA A 12 -61.13 -6.60 -1.40
CA ALA A 12 -59.73 -6.53 -1.78
C ALA A 12 -58.90 -7.59 -1.02
N PRO A 13 -57.98 -8.31 -1.68
CA PRO A 13 -57.18 -9.34 -1.01
C PRO A 13 -56.36 -8.72 0.12
N PRO A 14 -56.12 -9.44 1.23
CA PRO A 14 -55.37 -8.91 2.36
C PRO A 14 -53.96 -8.51 1.90
N ARG A 15 -53.64 -7.22 2.01
CA ARG A 15 -52.27 -6.73 1.85
C ARG A 15 -51.42 -7.40 2.92
N VAL A 16 -50.59 -8.35 2.51
CA VAL A 16 -49.53 -8.90 3.36
C VAL A 16 -48.58 -7.74 3.69
N GLU A 17 -48.72 -7.18 4.89
CA GLU A 17 -47.73 -6.26 5.44
C GLU A 17 -46.42 -7.02 5.60
N THR A 18 -45.51 -6.87 4.64
CA THR A 18 -44.14 -7.35 4.78
C THR A 18 -43.50 -6.58 5.93
N ALA A 19 -43.42 -7.20 7.11
CA ALA A 19 -42.72 -6.67 8.26
C ALA A 19 -41.34 -6.15 7.80
N LYS A 20 -41.13 -4.83 7.88
CA LYS A 20 -39.87 -4.19 7.50
C LYS A 20 -38.80 -4.73 8.46
N ARG A 21 -38.03 -5.71 8.00
CA ARG A 21 -36.90 -6.25 8.76
C ARG A 21 -35.95 -5.12 9.14
N PRO A 22 -35.36 -5.14 10.35
CA PRO A 22 -34.42 -4.13 10.79
C PRO A 22 -33.31 -3.91 9.77
N TRP A 23 -32.85 -2.68 9.62
CA TRP A 23 -31.88 -2.29 8.59
C TRP A 23 -30.52 -3.03 8.69
N TRP A 24 -30.21 -3.63 9.84
CA TRP A 24 -29.04 -4.48 10.11
C TRP A 24 -29.24 -5.96 9.77
N LEU A 25 -30.48 -6.42 9.64
CA LEU A 25 -30.84 -7.80 9.25
C LEU A 25 -30.77 -8.01 7.73
N ARG A 26 -29.84 -7.31 7.06
CA ARG A 26 -29.63 -7.47 5.61
C ARG A 26 -29.18 -8.90 5.32
N HIS A 27 -29.73 -9.45 4.25
CA HIS A 27 -29.43 -10.80 3.78
C HIS A 27 -27.98 -10.87 3.28
N TYR A 28 -27.03 -11.09 4.19
CA TYR A 28 -25.69 -11.53 3.81
C TYR A 28 -25.83 -12.76 2.93
N THR A 29 -25.19 -12.73 1.77
CA THR A 29 -25.26 -13.86 0.85
C THR A 29 -24.39 -14.99 1.38
N PHE A 30 -24.89 -16.22 1.38
CA PHE A 30 -24.14 -17.39 1.86
C PHE A 30 -22.76 -17.49 1.21
N THR A 31 -22.70 -17.39 -0.13
CA THR A 31 -21.44 -17.43 -0.88
C THR A 31 -20.53 -16.25 -0.54
N GLY A 32 -21.07 -15.05 -0.38
CA GLY A 32 -20.30 -13.90 0.11
C GLY A 32 -19.69 -14.16 1.48
N THR A 33 -20.49 -14.63 2.44
CA THR A 33 -20.00 -14.92 3.80
C THR A 33 -18.95 -16.02 3.80
N ALA A 34 -19.15 -17.10 3.04
CA ALA A 34 -18.20 -18.20 2.95
C ALA A 34 -16.86 -17.76 2.33
N VAL A 35 -16.88 -17.04 1.21
CA VAL A 35 -15.66 -16.54 0.57
C VAL A 35 -14.98 -15.46 1.44
N GLY A 36 -15.76 -14.59 2.08
CA GLY A 36 -15.24 -13.59 3.02
C GLY A 36 -14.49 -14.23 4.20
N LEU A 37 -15.04 -15.31 4.76
CA LEU A 37 -14.39 -16.06 5.83
C LEU A 37 -13.05 -16.68 5.38
N VAL A 38 -13.00 -17.26 4.18
CA VAL A 38 -11.75 -17.80 3.62
C VAL A 38 -10.70 -16.70 3.45
N PHE A 39 -11.08 -15.53 2.95
CA PHE A 39 -10.16 -14.41 2.80
C PHE A 39 -9.69 -13.84 4.15
N LEU A 40 -10.55 -13.87 5.17
CA LEU A 40 -10.16 -13.54 6.53
C LEU A 40 -9.13 -14.55 7.07
N TRP A 41 -9.24 -15.83 6.73
CA TRP A 41 -8.18 -16.79 7.07
C TRP A 41 -6.89 -16.52 6.29
N PHE A 42 -6.98 -16.16 5.01
CA PHE A 42 -5.79 -15.74 4.25
C PHE A 42 -5.12 -14.50 4.81
N SER A 43 -5.82 -13.56 5.44
CA SER A 43 -5.15 -12.43 6.11
C SER A 43 -4.37 -12.86 7.35
N MET A 44 -4.65 -14.04 7.92
CA MET A 44 -3.99 -14.58 9.10
C MET A 44 -2.82 -15.51 8.77
N THR A 45 -2.51 -15.71 7.47
CA THR A 45 -1.35 -16.49 7.05
C THR A 45 -0.04 -15.73 7.29
N PRO A 46 1.11 -16.45 7.30
CA PRO A 46 2.44 -15.88 7.47
C PRO A 46 2.72 -14.62 6.65
N SER A 47 3.35 -13.63 7.29
CA SER A 47 3.89 -12.41 6.66
C SER A 47 5.38 -12.26 7.02
N LEU A 48 6.17 -11.66 6.12
CA LEU A 48 7.61 -11.43 6.34
C LEU A 48 7.89 -10.44 7.47
N LEU A 49 6.98 -9.49 7.71
CA LEU A 49 7.10 -8.52 8.78
C LEU A 49 6.11 -8.83 9.92
N PRO A 50 6.50 -8.57 11.17
CA PRO A 50 5.61 -8.68 12.32
C PRO A 50 4.51 -7.63 12.21
N ARG A 51 3.26 -8.03 12.49
CA ARG A 51 2.10 -7.14 12.36
C ARG A 51 1.56 -6.80 13.74
N GLY A 52 1.40 -5.50 14.01
CA GLY A 52 0.68 -5.03 15.18
C GLY A 52 -0.83 -5.27 15.07
N PRO A 53 -1.57 -5.18 16.19
CA PRO A 53 -3.01 -5.46 16.23
C PRO A 53 -3.83 -4.56 15.31
N LEU A 54 -3.46 -3.27 15.21
CA LEU A 54 -4.14 -2.32 14.35
C LEU A 54 -4.03 -2.71 12.87
N PHE A 55 -2.81 -2.99 12.42
CA PHE A 55 -2.56 -3.36 11.03
C PHE A 55 -3.23 -4.70 10.70
N GLN A 56 -3.13 -5.68 11.60
CA GLN A 56 -3.79 -6.98 11.41
C GLN A 56 -5.31 -6.85 11.32
N GLY A 57 -5.93 -6.02 12.18
CA GLY A 57 -7.36 -5.77 12.14
C GLY A 57 -7.81 -5.15 10.82
N ILE A 58 -7.10 -4.13 10.33
CA ILE A 58 -7.39 -3.49 9.05
C ILE A 58 -7.27 -4.48 7.89
N VAL A 59 -6.15 -5.21 7.81
CA VAL A 59 -5.90 -6.17 6.73
C VAL A 59 -6.95 -7.29 6.74
N SER A 60 -7.31 -7.80 7.92
CA SER A 60 -8.31 -8.87 8.04
C SER A 60 -9.72 -8.41 7.68
N GLY A 61 -10.10 -7.21 8.13
CA GLY A 61 -11.39 -6.62 7.78
C GLY A 61 -11.51 -6.33 6.28
N ALA A 62 -10.46 -5.76 5.69
CA ALA A 62 -10.40 -5.48 4.25
C ALA A 62 -10.42 -6.76 3.42
N ALA A 63 -9.59 -7.75 3.76
CA ALA A 63 -9.56 -9.05 3.08
C ALA A 63 -10.92 -9.74 3.14
N GLY A 64 -11.53 -9.81 4.33
CA GLY A 64 -12.86 -10.39 4.51
C GLY A 64 -13.93 -9.67 3.70
N ALA A 65 -13.89 -8.33 3.63
CA ALA A 65 -14.80 -7.56 2.79
C ALA A 65 -14.57 -7.78 1.28
N THR A 66 -13.31 -7.91 0.84
CA THR A 66 -12.96 -8.27 -0.55
C THR A 66 -13.47 -9.66 -0.90
N GLY A 67 -13.23 -10.66 -0.05
CA GLY A 67 -13.76 -12.01 -0.25
C GLY A 67 -15.29 -12.02 -0.29
N TYR A 68 -15.95 -11.25 0.57
CA TYR A 68 -17.40 -11.07 0.52
C TYR A 68 -17.87 -10.48 -0.81
N ALA A 69 -17.21 -9.43 -1.29
CA ALA A 69 -17.53 -8.79 -2.57
C ALA A 69 -17.34 -9.77 -3.75
N ILE A 70 -16.26 -10.55 -3.76
CA ILE A 70 -16.00 -11.59 -4.76
C ILE A 70 -17.10 -12.66 -4.72
N GLY A 71 -17.50 -13.13 -3.54
CA GLY A 71 -18.55 -14.13 -3.42
C GLY A 71 -19.91 -13.62 -3.90
N VAL A 72 -20.26 -12.36 -3.59
CA VAL A 72 -21.47 -11.71 -4.13
C VAL A 72 -21.40 -11.56 -5.64
N PHE A 73 -20.25 -11.13 -6.17
CA PHE A 73 -20.02 -10.97 -7.60
C PHE A 73 -20.12 -12.30 -8.35
N ALA A 74 -19.56 -13.38 -7.79
CA ALA A 74 -19.64 -14.72 -8.38
C ALA A 74 -21.10 -15.18 -8.49
N VAL A 75 -21.91 -14.97 -7.44
CA VAL A 75 -23.36 -15.28 -7.50
C VAL A 75 -24.06 -14.44 -8.56
N TRP A 76 -23.74 -13.14 -8.63
CA TRP A 76 -24.28 -12.26 -9.67
C TRP A 76 -23.89 -12.71 -11.08
N LEU A 77 -22.63 -13.08 -11.31
CA LEU A 77 -22.11 -13.52 -12.59
C LEU A 77 -22.79 -14.81 -13.05
N VAL A 78 -22.95 -15.79 -12.14
CA VAL A 78 -23.68 -17.03 -12.43
C VAL A 78 -25.14 -16.75 -12.76
N ARG A 79 -25.81 -15.83 -12.04
CA ARG A 79 -27.17 -15.39 -12.35
C ARG A 79 -27.26 -14.75 -13.74
N TYR A 80 -26.31 -13.88 -14.05
CA TYR A 80 -26.20 -13.20 -15.35
C TYR A 80 -26.03 -14.20 -16.49
N MET A 81 -25.06 -15.12 -16.40
CA MET A 81 -24.81 -16.14 -17.41
C MET A 81 -26.00 -17.09 -17.60
N ARG A 82 -26.74 -17.40 -16.52
CA ARG A 82 -27.93 -18.27 -16.58
C ARG A 82 -29.23 -17.53 -16.91
N SER A 83 -29.18 -16.21 -17.13
CA SER A 83 -30.36 -15.35 -17.31
C SER A 83 -31.45 -15.58 -16.23
N LYS A 84 -31.02 -15.75 -14.98
CA LYS A 84 -31.93 -15.93 -13.83
C LYS A 84 -31.91 -14.69 -12.93
N ASP A 85 -33.09 -14.18 -12.57
CA ASP A 85 -33.21 -12.98 -11.73
C ASP A 85 -32.96 -13.26 -10.24
N THR A 86 -33.20 -14.49 -9.79
CA THR A 86 -33.02 -14.90 -8.38
C THR A 86 -32.29 -16.23 -8.27
N SER A 87 -31.66 -16.46 -7.11
CA SER A 87 -31.14 -17.78 -6.72
C SER A 87 -31.89 -18.28 -5.49
N PRO A 88 -32.11 -19.60 -5.36
CA PRO A 88 -32.69 -20.16 -4.16
C PRO A 88 -31.82 -19.81 -2.93
N PRO A 89 -32.43 -19.49 -1.78
CA PRO A 89 -31.68 -19.27 -0.55
C PRO A 89 -30.96 -20.54 -0.14
N ALA A 90 -29.78 -20.39 0.46
CA ALA A 90 -29.05 -21.54 1.01
C ALA A 90 -29.88 -22.21 2.11
N PRO A 91 -29.93 -23.55 2.18
CA PRO A 91 -30.68 -24.26 3.20
C PRO A 91 -30.08 -23.98 4.59
N ARG A 92 -30.91 -24.12 5.64
CA ARG A 92 -30.47 -23.90 7.04
C ARG A 92 -29.27 -24.78 7.42
N THR A 93 -29.20 -26.00 6.90
CA THR A 93 -28.09 -26.93 7.10
C THR A 93 -26.76 -26.38 6.57
N ALA A 94 -26.76 -25.70 5.42
CA ALA A 94 -25.56 -25.07 4.86
C ALA A 94 -25.07 -23.92 5.76
N TRP A 95 -25.99 -23.11 6.31
CA TRP A 95 -25.65 -22.06 7.27
C TRP A 95 -25.06 -22.61 8.57
N ILE A 96 -25.64 -23.70 9.10
CA ILE A 96 -25.10 -24.39 10.28
C ILE A 96 -23.71 -24.95 9.98
N ALA A 97 -23.53 -25.60 8.84
CA ALA A 97 -22.23 -26.12 8.42
C ALA A 97 -21.18 -25.00 8.30
N LEU A 98 -21.53 -23.87 7.66
CA LEU A 98 -20.66 -22.69 7.56
C LEU A 98 -20.32 -22.11 8.93
N LEU A 99 -21.26 -22.08 9.87
CA LEU A 99 -21.01 -21.62 11.24
C LEU A 99 -20.05 -22.56 11.98
N VAL A 100 -20.25 -23.87 11.90
CA VAL A 100 -19.39 -24.87 12.55
C VAL A 100 -17.98 -24.84 11.95
N ILE A 101 -17.88 -24.92 10.63
CA ILE A 101 -16.60 -24.82 9.91
C ILE A 101 -15.94 -23.46 10.18
N GLY A 102 -16.72 -22.39 10.25
CA GLY A 102 -16.26 -21.05 10.55
C GLY A 102 -15.65 -20.92 11.93
N ILE A 103 -16.32 -21.45 12.97
CA ILE A 103 -15.79 -21.42 14.34
C ILE A 103 -14.51 -22.26 14.44
N ILE A 104 -14.53 -23.50 13.93
CA ILE A 104 -13.37 -24.40 13.99
C ILE A 104 -12.19 -23.80 13.24
N GLY A 105 -12.41 -23.37 11.98
CA GLY A 105 -11.38 -22.76 11.16
C GLY A 105 -10.85 -21.45 11.78
N GLN A 106 -11.72 -20.63 12.37
CA GLN A 106 -11.29 -19.40 13.03
C GLN A 106 -10.38 -19.67 14.23
N ILE A 107 -10.71 -20.67 15.06
CA ILE A 107 -9.88 -21.07 16.20
C ILE A 107 -8.52 -21.56 15.71
N LEU A 108 -8.51 -22.45 14.71
CA LEU A 108 -7.26 -22.97 14.13
C LEU A 108 -6.40 -21.84 13.55
N MET A 109 -7.00 -20.89 12.85
CA MET A 109 -6.28 -19.76 12.27
C MET A 109 -5.77 -18.77 13.32
N ILE A 110 -6.48 -18.58 14.44
CA ILE A 110 -5.98 -17.76 15.57
C ILE A 110 -4.73 -18.42 16.18
N VAL A 111 -4.77 -19.73 16.42
CA VAL A 111 -3.62 -20.48 16.94
C VAL A 111 -2.45 -20.41 15.96
N TRP A 112 -2.71 -20.66 14.68
CA TRP A 112 -1.69 -20.58 13.63
C TRP A 112 -1.06 -19.18 13.53
N PHE A 113 -1.88 -18.15 13.54
CA PHE A 113 -1.43 -16.75 13.52
C PHE A 113 -0.58 -16.41 14.73
N HIS A 114 -0.99 -16.87 15.92
CA HIS A 114 -0.24 -16.62 17.16
C HIS A 114 1.14 -17.26 17.11
N VAL A 115 1.23 -18.55 16.76
CA VAL A 115 2.52 -19.26 16.67
C VAL A 115 3.46 -18.58 15.67
N TRP A 116 2.99 -18.32 14.45
CA TRP A 116 3.83 -17.69 13.44
C TRP A 116 4.22 -16.25 13.78
N GLN A 117 3.32 -15.46 14.38
CA GLN A 117 3.66 -14.09 14.79
C GLN A 117 4.75 -14.09 15.85
N ASP A 118 4.70 -15.01 16.81
CA ASP A 118 5.75 -15.11 17.83
C ASP A 118 7.09 -15.49 17.18
N ASP A 119 7.13 -16.46 16.26
CA ASP A 119 8.36 -16.84 15.54
C ASP A 119 8.99 -15.66 14.79
N VAL A 120 8.19 -14.89 14.04
CA VAL A 120 8.69 -13.73 13.30
C VAL A 120 9.13 -12.60 14.24
N ARG A 121 8.41 -12.39 15.34
CA ARG A 121 8.74 -11.34 16.30
C ARG A 121 10.03 -11.66 17.05
N ASP A 122 10.23 -12.91 17.41
CA ASP A 122 11.47 -13.40 18.01
C ASP A 122 12.65 -13.25 17.03
N LEU A 123 12.48 -13.63 15.75
CA LEU A 123 13.49 -13.45 14.71
C LEU A 123 13.86 -11.98 14.46
N MET A 124 12.86 -11.08 14.55
CA MET A 124 13.05 -9.64 14.35
C MET A 124 13.45 -8.90 15.64
N GLY A 125 13.60 -9.60 16.77
CA GLY A 125 14.00 -9.01 18.05
C GLY A 125 12.98 -8.02 18.63
N VAL A 126 11.68 -8.17 18.32
CA VAL A 126 10.62 -7.27 18.80
C VAL A 126 9.73 -7.96 19.84
N PRO A 127 9.13 -7.22 20.79
CA PRO A 127 8.30 -7.81 21.84
C PRO A 127 7.11 -8.57 21.27
N ARG A 128 6.77 -9.75 21.81
CA ARG A 128 5.60 -10.55 21.39
C ARG A 128 4.27 -9.80 21.60
N LEU A 129 3.22 -10.27 20.95
CA LEU A 129 1.88 -9.69 21.12
C LEU A 129 1.34 -9.99 22.52
N GLY A 130 0.75 -8.98 23.15
CA GLY A 130 0.02 -9.16 24.40
C GLY A 130 -1.33 -9.81 24.17
N PHE A 131 -1.92 -10.35 25.25
CA PHE A 131 -3.24 -10.97 25.19
C PHE A 131 -4.30 -10.03 24.59
N TRP A 132 -4.28 -8.74 24.94
CA TRP A 132 -5.25 -7.73 24.47
C TRP A 132 -5.09 -7.33 23.00
N ASP A 133 -3.98 -7.66 22.36
CA ASP A 133 -3.75 -7.36 20.95
C ASP A 133 -4.63 -8.22 20.04
N HIS A 134 -4.89 -9.47 20.43
CA HIS A 134 -5.76 -10.38 19.69
C HIS A 134 -7.23 -9.92 19.64
N PRO A 135 -7.92 -9.63 20.76
CA PRO A 135 -9.29 -9.12 20.73
C PRO A 135 -9.37 -7.73 20.10
N LEU A 136 -8.36 -6.87 20.27
CA LEU A 136 -8.30 -5.57 19.58
C LEU A 136 -8.29 -5.75 18.06
N ALA A 137 -7.43 -6.63 17.55
CA ALA A 137 -7.37 -6.94 16.12
C ALA A 137 -8.70 -7.54 15.62
N ALA A 138 -9.33 -8.42 16.41
CA ALA A 138 -10.62 -9.01 16.07
C ALA A 138 -11.73 -7.95 15.96
N ILE A 139 -11.89 -7.10 16.97
CA ILE A 139 -12.90 -6.02 16.98
C ILE A 139 -12.67 -5.08 15.80
N LEU A 140 -11.43 -4.64 15.59
CA LEU A 140 -11.09 -3.74 14.50
C LEU A 140 -11.38 -4.39 13.14
N SER A 141 -11.10 -5.69 12.98
CA SER A 141 -11.43 -6.41 11.75
C SER A 141 -12.93 -6.44 11.45
N ILE A 142 -13.77 -6.61 12.49
CA ILE A 142 -15.23 -6.61 12.34
C ILE A 142 -15.71 -5.21 11.93
N VAL A 143 -15.21 -4.17 12.59
CA VAL A 143 -15.55 -2.78 12.27
C VAL A 143 -15.16 -2.45 10.83
N VAL A 144 -13.92 -2.76 10.44
CA VAL A 144 -13.41 -2.50 9.09
C VAL A 144 -14.21 -3.30 8.07
N LEU A 145 -14.41 -4.60 8.28
CA LEU A 145 -15.23 -5.43 7.39
C LEU A 145 -16.62 -4.83 7.18
N PHE A 146 -17.29 -4.45 8.28
CA PHE A 146 -18.62 -3.88 8.21
C PHE A 146 -18.66 -2.56 7.44
N VAL A 147 -17.70 -1.66 7.70
CA VAL A 147 -17.57 -0.39 6.99
C VAL A 147 -17.39 -0.63 5.49
N PHE A 148 -16.46 -1.49 5.09
CA PHE A 148 -16.21 -1.78 3.67
C PHE A 148 -17.41 -2.46 2.99
N VAL A 149 -18.06 -3.40 3.66
CA VAL A 149 -19.25 -4.07 3.14
C VAL A 149 -20.42 -3.08 3.01
N GLU A 150 -20.63 -2.19 3.98
CA GLU A 150 -21.67 -1.15 3.88
C GLU A 150 -21.39 -0.17 2.74
N ILE A 151 -20.14 0.27 2.56
CA ILE A 151 -19.74 1.08 1.40
C ILE A 151 -20.07 0.34 0.09
N GLY A 152 -19.68 -0.93 -0.03
CA GLY A 152 -19.99 -1.75 -1.20
C GLY A 152 -21.49 -1.88 -1.45
N GLN A 153 -22.29 -2.03 -0.39
CA GLN A 153 -23.74 -2.09 -0.51
C GLN A 153 -24.37 -0.75 -0.92
N LEU A 154 -23.84 0.38 -0.43
CA LEU A 154 -24.27 1.72 -0.84
C LEU A 154 -23.95 1.97 -2.30
N ILE A 155 -22.76 1.60 -2.76
CA ILE A 155 -22.38 1.63 -4.19
C ILE A 155 -23.34 0.76 -5.00
N GLY A 156 -23.61 -0.47 -4.57
CA GLY A 156 -24.57 -1.35 -5.24
C GLY A 156 -26.01 -0.82 -5.26
N LYS A 157 -26.42 -0.02 -4.27
CA LYS A 157 -27.71 0.70 -4.29
C LYS A 157 -27.68 1.85 -5.30
N LEU A 158 -26.59 2.62 -5.32
CA LEU A 158 -26.38 3.71 -6.27
C LEU A 158 -26.40 3.20 -7.72
N VAL A 159 -25.64 2.14 -8.03
CA VAL A 159 -25.64 1.50 -9.35
C VAL A 159 -27.06 1.11 -9.75
N ARG A 160 -27.79 0.37 -8.91
CA ARG A 160 -29.17 -0.04 -9.21
C ARG A 160 -30.12 1.14 -9.38
N PHE A 161 -29.94 2.21 -8.62
CA PHE A 161 -30.72 3.44 -8.76
C PHE A 161 -30.47 4.11 -10.11
N LEU A 162 -29.21 4.27 -10.49
CA LEU A 162 -28.81 4.87 -11.77
C LEU A 162 -29.25 4.02 -12.97
N VAL A 163 -29.08 2.69 -12.89
CA VAL A 163 -29.56 1.76 -13.92
C VAL A 163 -31.07 1.91 -14.12
N ARG A 164 -31.88 1.87 -13.05
CA ARG A 164 -33.34 2.05 -13.17
C ARG A 164 -33.75 3.40 -13.76
N LYS A 165 -32.95 4.45 -13.56
CA LYS A 165 -33.19 5.76 -14.18
C LYS A 165 -32.90 5.73 -15.68
N LEU A 166 -31.83 5.03 -16.08
CA LEU A 166 -31.40 4.90 -17.46
C LEU A 166 -32.22 3.87 -18.25
N ASP A 167 -32.82 2.88 -17.58
CA ASP A 167 -33.74 1.89 -18.16
C ASP A 167 -34.98 2.52 -18.81
N ARG A 168 -35.25 3.80 -18.51
CA ARG A 168 -36.29 4.58 -19.19
C ARG A 168 -35.93 4.91 -20.65
N PHE A 169 -34.65 4.84 -21.01
CA PHE A 169 -34.12 5.25 -22.31
C PHE A 169 -33.36 4.14 -23.04
N ALA A 170 -32.85 3.12 -22.33
CA ALA A 170 -32.06 2.04 -22.91
C ALA A 170 -32.46 0.67 -22.33
N PRO A 171 -32.18 -0.45 -23.05
CA PRO A 171 -32.43 -1.79 -22.53
C PRO A 171 -31.65 -2.06 -21.21
N PRO A 172 -32.21 -2.81 -20.24
CA PRO A 172 -31.61 -2.97 -18.90
C PRO A 172 -30.15 -3.43 -18.86
N ARG A 173 -29.76 -4.30 -19.81
CA ARG A 173 -28.38 -4.80 -19.92
C ARG A 173 -27.41 -3.71 -20.39
N VAL A 174 -27.85 -2.86 -21.31
CA VAL A 174 -27.04 -1.75 -21.85
C VAL A 174 -26.91 -0.66 -20.78
N SER A 175 -28.01 -0.34 -20.07
CA SER A 175 -27.99 0.58 -18.94
C SER A 175 -27.00 0.17 -17.85
N ALA A 176 -26.97 -1.12 -17.49
CA ALA A 176 -26.03 -1.65 -16.50
C ALA A 176 -24.56 -1.46 -16.92
N VAL A 177 -24.23 -1.78 -18.17
CA VAL A 177 -22.86 -1.62 -18.70
C VAL A 177 -22.45 -0.15 -18.73
N ILE A 178 -23.34 0.74 -19.19
CA ILE A 178 -23.06 2.19 -19.24
C ILE A 178 -22.85 2.75 -17.83
N VAL A 179 -23.75 2.46 -16.88
CA VAL A 179 -23.64 2.98 -15.51
C VAL A 179 -22.39 2.46 -14.81
N VAL A 180 -22.10 1.16 -14.92
CA VAL A 180 -20.89 0.57 -14.32
C VAL A 180 -19.64 1.15 -14.96
N GLY A 181 -19.59 1.24 -16.30
CA GLY A 181 -18.46 1.82 -17.03
C GLY A 181 -18.23 3.28 -16.67
N LEU A 182 -19.29 4.09 -16.58
CA LEU A 182 -19.20 5.50 -16.20
C LEU A 182 -18.77 5.69 -14.75
N LEU A 183 -19.25 4.86 -13.83
CA LEU A 183 -18.79 4.89 -12.44
C LEU A 183 -17.33 4.48 -12.31
N ILE A 184 -16.88 3.45 -13.03
CA ILE A 184 -15.47 3.05 -13.07
C ILE A 184 -14.63 4.20 -13.65
N ALA A 185 -15.03 4.78 -14.78
CA ALA A 185 -14.32 5.91 -15.41
C ALA A 185 -14.27 7.13 -14.48
N LEU A 186 -15.39 7.45 -13.81
CA LEU A 186 -15.44 8.53 -12.83
C LEU A 186 -14.56 8.25 -11.62
N THR A 187 -14.54 7.01 -11.10
CA THR A 187 -13.65 6.62 -10.01
C THR A 187 -12.20 6.76 -10.43
N ILE A 188 -11.81 6.29 -11.63
CA ILE A 188 -10.46 6.45 -12.16
C ILE A 188 -10.12 7.93 -12.34
N ALA A 189 -11.03 8.73 -12.91
CA ALA A 189 -10.82 10.16 -13.12
C ALA A 189 -10.75 10.94 -11.81
N LEU A 190 -11.51 10.55 -10.78
CA LEU A 190 -11.46 11.17 -9.46
C LEU A 190 -10.17 10.78 -8.73
N LEU A 191 -9.77 9.50 -8.81
CA LEU A 191 -8.48 9.06 -8.27
C LEU A 191 -7.34 9.80 -8.97
N ASN A 192 -7.27 9.79 -10.30
CA ASN A 192 -6.22 10.49 -11.05
C ASN A 192 -6.30 12.02 -10.88
N GLY A 193 -7.50 12.59 -10.84
CA GLY A 193 -7.71 14.04 -10.87
C GLY A 193 -7.66 14.72 -9.50
N VAL A 194 -8.14 14.06 -8.44
CA VAL A 194 -8.17 14.60 -7.07
C VAL A 194 -7.00 14.09 -6.25
N VAL A 195 -6.65 12.80 -6.36
CA VAL A 195 -5.48 12.27 -5.62
C VAL A 195 -4.20 12.87 -6.21
N ALA A 196 -3.99 12.88 -7.53
CA ALA A 196 -2.74 13.42 -8.05
C ALA A 196 -2.57 14.93 -7.79
N ARG A 197 -3.64 15.73 -7.77
CA ARG A 197 -3.54 17.19 -7.57
C ARG A 197 -3.54 17.62 -6.10
N PHE A 198 -4.41 17.04 -5.28
CA PHE A 198 -4.52 17.41 -3.87
C PHE A 198 -3.51 16.66 -3.00
N ALA A 199 -3.20 15.40 -3.33
CA ALA A 199 -2.17 14.66 -2.60
C ALA A 199 -0.79 15.26 -2.90
N MET A 200 -0.41 15.57 -4.15
CA MET A 200 0.90 16.17 -4.44
C MET A 200 1.14 17.48 -3.70
N SER A 201 0.16 18.39 -3.58
CA SER A 201 0.39 19.66 -2.89
C SER A 201 0.62 19.52 -1.38
N THR A 202 -0.02 18.52 -0.75
CA THR A 202 0.12 18.28 0.70
C THR A 202 1.33 17.40 0.99
N ILE A 203 1.56 16.38 0.16
CA ILE A 203 2.67 15.43 0.25
C ILE A 203 4.00 16.15 -0.03
N ASN A 204 4.07 17.04 -1.03
CA ASN A 204 5.29 17.80 -1.29
C ASN A 204 5.67 18.68 -0.09
N LYS A 205 4.70 19.30 0.60
CA LYS A 205 5.00 20.14 1.76
C LYS A 205 5.49 19.33 2.97
N THR A 206 4.82 18.21 3.27
CA THR A 206 5.21 17.38 4.42
C THR A 206 6.53 16.66 4.20
N PHE A 207 6.76 16.07 3.03
CA PHE A 207 8.00 15.34 2.77
C PHE A 207 9.18 16.24 2.39
N SER A 208 8.95 17.43 1.81
CA SER A 208 10.02 18.44 1.70
C SER A 208 10.49 18.87 3.09
N ALA A 209 9.58 19.10 4.04
CA ALA A 209 9.98 19.46 5.41
C ALA A 209 10.85 18.39 6.07
N VAL A 210 10.51 17.10 5.90
CA VAL A 210 11.35 15.98 6.38
C VAL A 210 12.66 15.90 5.60
N ASN A 211 12.65 16.18 4.29
CA ASN A 211 13.86 16.22 3.49
C ASN A 211 14.83 17.33 3.91
N ASP A 212 14.30 18.45 4.39
CA ASP A 212 15.08 19.61 4.80
C ASP A 212 15.52 19.52 6.27
N GLU A 213 15.03 18.51 7.00
CA GLU A 213 15.40 18.25 8.40
C GLU A 213 16.87 17.80 8.51
N THR A 214 17.60 18.42 9.42
CA THR A 214 18.99 18.09 9.73
C THR A 214 19.05 17.22 10.98
N ASP A 215 19.74 16.09 10.88
CA ASP A 215 19.98 15.19 12.00
C ASP A 215 21.33 15.52 12.67
N PRO A 216 21.35 15.88 13.98
CA PRO A 216 22.59 16.15 14.72
C PRO A 216 23.58 14.99 14.74
N ASP A 217 23.11 13.74 14.63
CA ASP A 217 23.97 12.56 14.63
C ASP A 217 24.75 12.39 13.32
N PHE A 218 24.36 13.13 12.28
CA PHE A 218 24.94 13.09 10.93
C PHE A 218 25.40 14.49 10.51
N PRO A 219 26.49 15.04 11.09
CA PRO A 219 27.00 16.35 10.72
C PRO A 219 27.64 16.35 9.32
N ALA A 220 27.83 17.55 8.76
CA ALA A 220 28.48 17.73 7.48
C ALA A 220 29.90 17.11 7.47
N PRO A 221 30.26 16.34 6.43
CA PRO A 221 31.59 15.74 6.32
C PRO A 221 32.70 16.80 6.31
N MET A 222 33.80 16.52 7.01
CA MET A 222 35.02 17.33 6.94
C MET A 222 35.97 16.87 5.83
N SER A 223 35.69 15.72 5.20
CA SER A 223 36.49 15.14 4.13
C SER A 223 36.14 15.76 2.78
N THR A 224 37.15 15.98 1.93
CA THR A 224 36.97 16.40 0.53
C THR A 224 36.46 15.28 -0.38
N LEU A 225 36.43 14.04 0.11
CA LEU A 225 36.03 12.82 -0.63
C LEU A 225 34.53 12.50 -0.53
N ARG A 226 33.76 13.29 0.22
CA ARG A 226 32.33 13.08 0.47
C ARG A 226 31.54 14.33 0.07
N SER A 227 30.42 14.15 -0.61
CA SER A 227 29.58 15.27 -1.05
C SER A 227 29.06 16.08 0.14
N GLY A 228 28.90 17.38 -0.06
CA GLY A 228 28.55 18.34 1.00
C GLY A 228 29.71 18.71 1.93
N GLY A 229 30.89 18.09 1.76
CA GLY A 229 32.13 18.47 2.43
C GLY A 229 32.88 19.60 1.70
N PRO A 230 34.11 19.94 2.15
CA PRO A 230 34.92 20.96 1.50
C PRO A 230 35.16 20.66 0.02
N GLU A 231 35.08 21.70 -0.81
CA GLU A 231 35.26 21.65 -2.28
C GLU A 231 34.18 20.85 -3.05
N SER A 232 33.14 20.36 -2.38
CA SER A 232 31.98 19.72 -3.03
C SER A 232 31.29 20.67 -4.00
N LEU A 233 30.83 20.13 -5.14
CA LEU A 233 30.00 20.87 -6.10
C LEU A 233 28.58 21.14 -5.57
N ASP A 234 28.16 20.36 -4.57
CA ASP A 234 26.88 20.47 -3.88
C ASP A 234 27.04 20.98 -2.45
N SER A 235 26.07 21.79 -2.00
CA SER A 235 26.01 22.21 -0.60
C SER A 235 25.43 21.10 0.28
N TRP A 236 25.85 21.05 1.54
CA TRP A 236 25.34 20.10 2.53
C TRP A 236 23.80 20.12 2.65
N GLU A 237 23.20 21.31 2.59
CA GLU A 237 21.76 21.52 2.68
C GLU A 237 21.03 20.94 1.46
N SER A 238 21.65 21.00 0.28
CA SER A 238 21.05 20.58 -0.99
C SER A 238 20.90 19.06 -1.14
N LEU A 239 21.67 18.26 -0.39
CA LEU A 239 21.69 16.79 -0.47
C LEU A 239 20.38 16.13 -0.01
N GLY A 240 19.55 16.86 0.74
CA GLY A 240 18.38 16.31 1.42
C GLY A 240 18.74 15.37 2.57
N HIS A 241 17.75 15.03 3.40
CA HIS A 241 17.95 14.26 4.63
C HIS A 241 18.65 12.92 4.38
N GLN A 242 18.16 12.12 3.43
CA GLN A 242 18.72 10.79 3.18
C GLN A 242 20.10 10.86 2.52
N GLY A 243 20.36 11.87 1.67
CA GLY A 243 21.68 12.13 1.11
C GLY A 243 22.69 12.50 2.20
N ARG A 244 22.30 13.39 3.13
CA ARG A 244 23.11 13.78 4.29
C ARG A 244 23.49 12.59 5.16
N VAL A 245 22.52 11.73 5.50
CA VAL A 245 22.77 10.49 6.25
C VAL A 245 23.75 9.60 5.49
N PHE A 246 23.51 9.36 4.20
CA PHE A 246 24.37 8.49 3.40
C PHE A 246 25.83 8.98 3.32
N VAL A 247 26.07 10.26 3.06
CA VAL A 247 27.44 10.77 2.89
C VAL A 247 28.19 10.92 4.21
N SER A 248 27.49 11.00 5.35
CA SER A 248 28.09 11.12 6.69
C SER A 248 28.23 9.77 7.43
N ALA A 249 27.43 8.77 7.05
CA ALA A 249 27.51 7.41 7.59
C ALA A 249 28.67 6.58 6.99
N GLY A 250 28.75 5.32 7.39
CA GLY A 250 29.73 4.35 6.91
C GLY A 250 30.89 4.11 7.86
N PRO A 251 31.68 3.07 7.59
CA PRO A 251 32.80 2.69 8.41
C PRO A 251 33.95 3.70 8.29
N THR A 252 34.65 3.94 9.40
CA THR A 252 35.85 4.79 9.39
C THR A 252 37.06 4.05 8.82
N VAL A 253 38.11 4.79 8.45
CA VAL A 253 39.38 4.21 8.00
C VAL A 253 39.97 3.28 9.07
N GLU A 254 39.80 3.62 10.35
CA GLU A 254 40.27 2.81 11.48
C GLU A 254 39.51 1.49 11.58
N GLU A 255 38.18 1.51 11.42
CA GLU A 255 37.35 0.30 11.44
C GLU A 255 37.67 -0.63 10.27
N LEU A 256 37.82 -0.07 9.07
CA LEU A 256 38.21 -0.81 7.87
C LEU A 256 39.61 -1.43 8.03
N THR A 257 40.58 -0.64 8.51
CA THR A 257 41.97 -1.08 8.73
C THR A 257 42.02 -2.21 9.77
N LYS A 258 41.24 -2.07 10.86
CA LYS A 258 41.15 -3.08 11.91
C LYS A 258 40.53 -4.37 11.41
N PHE A 259 39.47 -4.29 10.60
CA PHE A 259 38.79 -5.46 10.05
C PHE A 259 39.66 -6.22 9.04
N ASN A 260 40.32 -5.51 8.13
CA ASN A 260 41.08 -6.11 7.04
C ASN A 260 42.56 -6.40 7.38
N GLY A 261 43.07 -5.90 8.51
CA GLY A 261 44.46 -6.09 8.93
C GLY A 261 45.51 -5.40 8.03
N LYS A 262 45.08 -4.47 7.18
CA LYS A 262 45.93 -3.68 6.27
C LYS A 262 45.42 -2.25 6.18
N GLN A 263 46.31 -1.28 5.94
CA GLN A 263 45.95 0.14 5.87
C GLN A 263 44.80 0.38 4.88
N ALA A 264 43.69 0.93 5.38
CA ALA A 264 42.54 1.30 4.57
C ALA A 264 42.71 2.70 3.95
N ILE A 265 41.92 2.93 2.90
CA ILE A 265 41.75 4.24 2.26
C ILE A 265 40.34 4.71 2.58
N GLU A 266 40.13 6.02 2.75
CA GLU A 266 38.79 6.55 3.01
C GLU A 266 37.85 6.28 1.81
N PRO A 267 36.67 5.67 2.00
CA PRO A 267 35.68 5.50 0.93
C PRO A 267 35.19 6.83 0.35
N ILE A 268 34.89 6.83 -0.95
CA ILE A 268 34.22 7.97 -1.60
C ILE A 268 32.71 7.73 -1.60
N ARG A 269 31.95 8.72 -1.15
CA ARG A 269 30.48 8.74 -1.25
C ARG A 269 30.06 10.04 -1.95
N ALA A 270 29.73 9.90 -3.24
CA ALA A 270 29.26 10.98 -4.09
C ALA A 270 27.74 10.96 -4.18
N TYR A 271 27.08 12.10 -3.95
CA TYR A 271 25.64 12.19 -3.90
C TYR A 271 25.16 13.55 -4.39
N ALA A 272 24.08 13.59 -5.19
CA ALA A 272 23.39 14.82 -5.54
C ALA A 272 21.92 14.76 -5.09
N GLY A 273 21.46 15.77 -4.35
CA GLY A 273 20.10 15.86 -3.86
C GLY A 273 19.11 16.35 -4.91
N LEU A 274 17.81 16.32 -4.59
CA LEU A 274 16.78 16.69 -5.57
C LEU A 274 16.84 18.18 -5.94
N HIS A 275 17.36 19.01 -5.04
CA HIS A 275 17.51 20.46 -5.21
C HIS A 275 18.92 20.91 -5.61
N SER A 276 19.84 19.96 -5.78
CA SER A 276 21.22 20.21 -6.22
C SER A 276 21.30 20.74 -7.66
N ALA A 277 20.40 20.31 -8.54
CA ALA A 277 20.39 20.73 -9.94
C ALA A 277 18.97 20.69 -10.54
N PRO A 278 18.70 21.45 -11.62
CA PRO A 278 17.39 21.50 -12.25
C PRO A 278 17.08 20.23 -13.05
N GLY A 279 16.41 19.28 -12.40
CA GLY A 279 15.85 18.08 -13.02
C GLY A 279 16.81 16.88 -13.09
N ILE A 280 16.24 15.70 -13.33
CA ILE A 280 16.90 14.39 -13.18
C ILE A 280 18.25 14.32 -13.90
N LYS A 281 18.31 14.71 -15.18
CA LYS A 281 19.56 14.62 -15.97
C LYS A 281 20.65 15.55 -15.46
N ALA A 282 20.29 16.74 -14.99
CA ALA A 282 21.26 17.69 -14.45
C ALA A 282 21.79 17.20 -13.10
N THR A 283 20.91 16.64 -12.26
CA THR A 283 21.30 16.03 -10.97
C THR A 283 22.21 14.81 -11.17
N ALA A 284 21.90 13.95 -12.15
CA ALA A 284 22.77 12.83 -12.52
C ALA A 284 24.16 13.31 -12.98
N ALA A 285 24.21 14.30 -13.87
CA ALA A 285 25.47 14.86 -14.35
C ALA A 285 26.29 15.52 -13.22
N LEU A 286 25.62 16.11 -12.23
CA LEU A 286 26.27 16.69 -11.05
C LEU A 286 26.85 15.61 -10.14
N ALA A 287 26.10 14.53 -9.86
CA ALA A 287 26.60 13.37 -9.12
C ALA A 287 27.82 12.73 -9.80
N ALA A 288 27.78 12.58 -11.13
CA ALA A 288 28.90 12.07 -11.92
C ALA A 288 30.13 13.00 -11.89
N GLN A 289 29.92 14.33 -11.94
CA GLN A 289 31.01 15.30 -11.80
C GLN A 289 31.64 15.26 -10.41
N GLU A 290 30.83 15.11 -9.36
CA GLU A 290 31.29 15.00 -7.98
C GLU A 290 32.08 13.69 -7.75
N LEU A 291 31.63 12.58 -8.33
CA LEU A 291 32.39 11.32 -8.38
C LEU A 291 33.74 11.50 -9.09
N ARG A 292 33.78 12.24 -10.19
CA ARG A 292 35.03 12.52 -10.91
C ARG A 292 35.97 13.43 -10.11
N ARG A 293 35.44 14.48 -9.47
CA ARG A 293 36.19 15.44 -8.64
C ARG A 293 36.92 14.74 -7.50
N THR A 294 36.22 13.82 -6.84
CA THR A 294 36.75 13.03 -5.72
C THR A 294 37.73 11.93 -6.16
N GLY A 295 37.96 11.75 -7.47
CA GLY A 295 38.83 10.72 -8.01
C GLY A 295 38.20 9.32 -7.95
N GLY A 296 36.87 9.22 -7.87
CA GLY A 296 36.15 7.96 -7.72
C GLY A 296 36.42 6.95 -8.83
N LEU A 297 36.65 7.41 -10.07
CA LEU A 297 36.99 6.54 -11.21
C LEU A 297 38.38 5.87 -11.09
N ASN A 298 39.21 6.29 -10.12
CA ASN A 298 40.50 5.66 -9.84
C ASN A 298 40.40 4.59 -8.74
N ARG A 299 39.22 4.37 -8.15
CA ARG A 299 38.99 3.33 -7.15
C ARG A 299 38.87 1.96 -7.82
N GLU A 300 39.20 0.92 -7.06
CA GLU A 300 39.09 -0.47 -7.54
C GLU A 300 37.65 -0.87 -7.85
N VAL A 301 36.70 -0.33 -7.07
CA VAL A 301 35.26 -0.52 -7.33
C VAL A 301 34.54 0.81 -7.35
N VAL A 302 33.76 1.02 -8.42
CA VAL A 302 32.77 2.10 -8.53
C VAL A 302 31.39 1.49 -8.53
N ALA A 303 30.56 1.85 -7.56
CA ALA A 303 29.18 1.41 -7.44
C ALA A 303 28.21 2.55 -7.79
N VAL A 304 27.30 2.29 -8.73
CA VAL A 304 26.18 3.18 -9.04
C VAL A 304 24.97 2.70 -8.26
N ALA A 305 24.64 3.40 -7.17
CA ALA A 305 23.57 3.01 -6.27
C ALA A 305 22.28 3.73 -6.66
N THR A 306 21.23 2.97 -7.01
CA THR A 306 19.90 3.55 -7.26
C THR A 306 19.16 3.72 -5.94
N THR A 307 18.60 4.90 -5.70
CA THR A 307 17.89 5.23 -4.45
C THR A 307 16.42 4.86 -4.49
N THR A 308 15.82 4.79 -3.31
CA THR A 308 14.36 4.92 -3.19
C THR A 308 13.91 6.36 -3.49
N GLY A 309 12.60 6.58 -3.63
CA GLY A 309 12.06 7.91 -3.95
C GLY A 309 12.62 9.04 -3.08
N THR A 310 12.75 8.84 -1.78
CA THR A 310 13.30 9.82 -0.82
C THR A 310 14.82 9.99 -0.88
N GLY A 311 15.53 9.29 -1.75
CA GLY A 311 16.99 9.31 -1.80
C GLY A 311 17.68 8.32 -0.86
N TRP A 312 16.95 7.40 -0.22
CA TRP A 312 17.57 6.45 0.72
C TRP A 312 18.34 5.34 -0.02
N ILE A 313 19.51 5.03 0.52
CA ILE A 313 20.40 3.92 0.17
C ILE A 313 20.55 3.04 1.40
N ASN A 314 20.58 1.73 1.23
CA ASN A 314 20.80 0.81 2.34
C ASN A 314 22.25 0.89 2.83
N GLU A 315 22.44 1.39 4.04
CA GLU A 315 23.77 1.56 4.64
C GLU A 315 24.53 0.23 4.76
N ALA A 316 23.84 -0.88 5.03
CA ALA A 316 24.49 -2.19 5.12
C ALA A 316 25.04 -2.67 3.76
N GLU A 317 24.39 -2.28 2.66
CA GLU A 317 24.85 -2.58 1.29
C GLU A 317 26.10 -1.78 0.94
N ALA A 318 26.07 -0.46 1.21
CA ALA A 318 27.20 0.43 0.99
C ALA A 318 28.42 0.02 1.85
N SER A 319 28.20 -0.15 3.16
CA SER A 319 29.23 -0.55 4.12
C SER A 319 29.84 -1.91 3.78
N ALA A 320 29.05 -2.90 3.36
CA ALA A 320 29.57 -4.22 3.01
C ALA A 320 30.60 -4.13 1.87
N LEU A 321 30.33 -3.32 0.84
CA LEU A 321 31.26 -3.09 -0.25
C LEU A 321 32.56 -2.43 0.23
N GLU A 322 32.44 -1.43 1.10
CA GLU A 322 33.58 -0.72 1.68
C GLU A 322 34.46 -1.65 2.54
N TYR A 323 33.87 -2.54 3.34
CA TYR A 323 34.60 -3.57 4.08
C TYR A 323 35.31 -4.55 3.15
N MET A 324 34.63 -5.05 2.10
CA MET A 324 35.18 -6.03 1.15
C MET A 324 36.42 -5.52 0.42
N TYR A 325 36.45 -4.23 0.06
CA TYR A 325 37.54 -3.61 -0.70
C TYR A 325 38.43 -2.70 0.14
N ASN A 326 38.34 -2.81 1.47
CA ASN A 326 39.14 -2.02 2.43
C ASN A 326 39.11 -0.50 2.16
N GLY A 327 37.92 -0.01 1.83
CA GLY A 327 37.64 1.39 1.49
C GLY A 327 38.13 1.85 0.12
N ASN A 328 38.71 0.98 -0.71
CA ASN A 328 39.03 1.27 -2.10
C ASN A 328 37.78 1.24 -3.01
N THR A 329 36.76 1.99 -2.61
CA THR A 329 35.46 2.06 -3.25
C THR A 329 35.08 3.51 -3.51
N ALA A 330 34.26 3.72 -4.53
CA ALA A 330 33.49 4.94 -4.71
C ALA A 330 32.03 4.58 -4.99
N ILE A 331 31.12 5.17 -4.23
CA ILE A 331 29.68 4.96 -4.40
C ILE A 331 29.08 6.28 -4.87
N VAL A 332 28.38 6.27 -6.01
CA VAL A 332 27.68 7.42 -6.56
C VAL A 332 26.18 7.20 -6.56
N SER A 333 25.43 8.24 -6.22
CA SER A 333 23.98 8.19 -6.21
C SER A 333 23.32 9.57 -6.37
N MET A 334 22.00 9.59 -6.50
CA MET A 334 21.21 10.82 -6.54
C MET A 334 19.80 10.63 -6.00
N GLN A 335 19.18 11.72 -5.56
CA GLN A 335 17.75 11.79 -5.23
C GLN A 335 16.93 12.20 -6.46
N TYR A 336 15.76 11.58 -6.66
CA TYR A 336 14.83 11.94 -7.74
C TYR A 336 13.42 12.35 -7.27
N SER A 337 13.08 12.13 -6.00
CA SER A 337 11.75 12.44 -5.46
C SER A 337 11.80 12.77 -3.95
N PHE A 338 10.66 13.19 -3.40
CA PHE A 338 10.43 13.26 -1.95
C PHE A 338 9.46 12.16 -1.48
N LEU A 339 8.96 11.33 -2.41
CA LEU A 339 7.88 10.40 -2.14
C LEU A 339 8.39 9.11 -1.49
N PRO A 340 7.78 8.65 -0.40
CA PRO A 340 8.03 7.33 0.15
C PRO A 340 7.85 6.23 -0.89
N SER A 341 8.58 5.12 -0.74
CA SER A 341 8.65 4.04 -1.73
C SER A 341 7.29 3.46 -2.15
N TRP A 342 6.35 3.28 -1.23
CA TRP A 342 5.00 2.77 -1.54
C TRP A 342 4.20 3.71 -2.44
N LEU A 343 4.44 5.02 -2.30
CA LEU A 343 3.78 6.04 -3.09
C LEU A 343 4.49 6.22 -4.44
N SER A 344 5.82 6.25 -4.46
CA SER A 344 6.62 6.24 -5.69
C SER A 344 6.28 5.05 -6.59
N PHE A 345 6.02 3.87 -6.02
CA PHE A 345 5.58 2.71 -6.79
C PHE A 345 4.21 2.93 -7.46
N LEU A 346 3.30 3.68 -6.85
CA LEU A 346 1.97 3.92 -7.40
C LEU A 346 1.98 5.01 -8.47
N VAL A 347 2.77 6.07 -8.30
CA VAL A 347 2.66 7.29 -9.11
C VAL A 347 3.94 7.73 -9.84
N ASP A 348 5.10 7.15 -9.53
CA ASP A 348 6.41 7.71 -9.92
C ASP A 348 7.39 6.70 -10.55
N LYS A 349 6.86 5.61 -11.11
CA LYS A 349 7.67 4.54 -11.74
C LYS A 349 8.59 5.05 -12.85
N GLU A 350 8.12 6.05 -13.59
CA GLU A 350 8.86 6.60 -14.74
C GLU A 350 10.05 7.47 -14.31
N ASN A 351 9.91 8.27 -13.25
CA ASN A 351 11.04 9.06 -12.74
C ASN A 351 12.13 8.17 -12.14
N ALA A 352 11.76 7.09 -11.44
CA ALA A 352 12.73 6.11 -10.94
C ALA A 352 13.53 5.48 -12.09
N ARG A 353 12.85 5.11 -13.19
CA ARG A 353 13.48 4.57 -14.39
C ARG A 353 14.43 5.59 -15.03
N GLN A 354 13.98 6.83 -15.20
CA GLN A 354 14.79 7.90 -15.80
C GLN A 354 15.99 8.27 -14.94
N ALA A 355 15.86 8.28 -13.61
CA ALA A 355 16.94 8.59 -12.69
C ALA A 355 18.04 7.52 -12.70
N GLY A 356 17.67 6.24 -12.62
CA GLY A 356 18.63 5.15 -12.71
C GLY A 356 19.38 5.14 -14.06
N GLN A 357 18.65 5.36 -15.16
CA GLN A 357 19.25 5.42 -16.49
C GLN A 357 20.17 6.65 -16.64
N ALA A 358 19.71 7.84 -16.24
CA ALA A 358 20.49 9.07 -16.35
C ALA A 358 21.76 9.03 -15.50
N LEU A 359 21.69 8.47 -14.29
CA LEU A 359 22.86 8.33 -13.41
C LEU A 359 23.89 7.35 -13.99
N PHE A 360 23.44 6.25 -14.58
CA PHE A 360 24.35 5.26 -15.17
C PHE A 360 24.96 5.73 -16.50
N GLU A 361 24.24 6.55 -17.27
CA GLU A 361 24.71 7.10 -18.56
C GLU A 361 25.63 8.33 -18.41
N ALA A 362 25.54 9.05 -17.28
CA ALA A 362 26.35 10.24 -16.98
C ALA A 362 27.79 9.86 -16.57
#